data_AF-A0AAU4KQP9-F1
#
_entry.id   AF-A0AAU4KQP9-F1
#
_cell.length_a   1.000
_cell.length_b   1.000
_cell.length_c   1.000
_cell.angle_alpha   90.00
_cell.angle_beta   90.00
_cell.angle_gamma   90.00
#
_symmetry.space_group_name_H-M   'P 1'
#
loop_
_entity.id
_entity.type
_entity.pdbx_description
1 polymer ?
#
loop_
_entity_poly.entity_id
_entity_poly.type
_entity_poly.pdbx_seq_one_letter_code
_entity_poly.pdbx_strand_id
1 'polypeptide(L)'
;MDDESRAGAGGQDGRQEDPPHRLPEGVPGERADSPRARRGGRATGDEPAPDPGATTPGRAPTPDGGAATSDRYVPVPGQDRSTAAPDGRPASTDRGATDGTPASATGDGVPGEGERDRRTGSGGRDKGPGSGKPGGVPGSRGSRAAGAVTVPGVRGAYGPDDPALHDVDGDFRELLDRFEGMARRARVTLRRPLHSHAVTVGGTFASQDTPGVSLHPFFAPGLRYPILARFSNGESPDDLTPGTRGLSLLFLHPADPADPARSPFNLTLNTGRRLFAPDAATFARHLLGTDTDRAAVAREVPGAREALWEQIRPPVPLAGHHYHSQAPRLYTDVTGTPWLVRYRVVPDGESGGEPSAPADPSGPGGHDPGDRLFPPVAPEFLPREPGDRRSPRLFRDQLLARVREAGGGVGLLFQVQLHPLGTDPRANQAALDASAGWPETAFPYRTIAGLTLDDVPGDDLAERAVFDPACAPPGLGIALARSPYETASVNHARALVYRATHAARTPRPAAPAPAPVPGSAAPTPGTLPPPGAALSTC
;
A
#
# COMPACT_ATOMS: atom_id res chain seq x y z
N MET A 1 37.94 51.32 -47.64
CA MET A 1 36.72 51.08 -48.41
C MET A 1 35.68 50.47 -47.47
N ASP A 2 34.94 51.17 -46.63
CA ASP A 2 34.90 52.51 -45.98
C ASP A 2 33.79 52.30 -44.92
N ASP A 3 34.01 52.63 -43.64
CA ASP A 3 33.46 53.83 -42.96
C ASP A 3 31.90 53.90 -42.93
N GLU A 4 31.17 54.25 -41.87
CA GLU A 4 31.46 54.88 -40.59
C GLU A 4 30.15 54.94 -39.74
N SER A 5 30.29 54.99 -38.42
CA SER A 5 29.53 55.76 -37.39
C SER A 5 27.98 55.88 -37.36
N ARG A 6 27.38 55.63 -36.16
CA ARG A 6 27.00 56.73 -35.23
C ARG A 6 26.61 56.25 -33.81
N ALA A 7 27.07 57.04 -32.83
CA ALA A 7 26.83 56.96 -31.40
C ALA A 7 25.59 57.77 -30.95
N GLY A 8 25.14 57.52 -29.71
CA GLY A 8 24.23 58.41 -28.96
C GLY A 8 23.98 57.93 -27.53
N ALA A 9 24.39 58.75 -26.56
CA ALA A 9 24.47 58.46 -25.12
C ALA A 9 23.28 59.01 -24.31
N GLY A 10 23.09 58.49 -23.09
CA GLY A 10 22.76 59.29 -21.89
C GLY A 10 21.31 59.30 -21.39
N GLY A 11 21.12 59.03 -20.09
CA GLY A 11 19.93 59.45 -19.34
C GLY A 11 19.50 58.51 -18.21
N GLN A 12 20.12 58.63 -17.04
CA GLN A 12 19.54 58.24 -15.74
C GLN A 12 18.44 59.26 -15.36
N ASP A 13 17.31 58.82 -14.81
CA ASP A 13 16.81 59.34 -13.52
C ASP A 13 15.50 58.69 -13.04
N GLY A 14 15.50 58.39 -11.74
CA GLY A 14 14.39 58.46 -10.78
C GLY A 14 13.01 57.88 -11.12
N ARG A 15 12.68 56.72 -10.53
CA ARG A 15 11.29 56.45 -10.13
C ARG A 15 11.22 56.20 -8.62
N GLN A 16 10.51 57.13 -8.00
CA GLN A 16 10.20 57.29 -6.60
C GLN A 16 8.99 56.40 -6.27
N GLU A 17 9.14 55.57 -5.25
CA GLU A 17 8.05 54.85 -4.58
C GLU A 17 7.28 55.81 -3.68
N ASP A 18 5.94 55.67 -3.62
CA ASP A 18 5.11 56.10 -2.50
C ASP A 18 3.66 55.54 -2.62
N PRO A 19 2.82 55.49 -1.55
CA PRO A 19 2.46 54.24 -0.88
C PRO A 19 0.91 54.00 -0.85
N PRO A 20 0.35 53.05 -0.05
CA PRO A 20 -0.99 52.48 -0.32
C PRO A 20 -2.15 53.27 0.30
N HIS A 21 -3.25 53.37 -0.44
CA HIS A 21 -4.51 53.95 0.05
C HIS A 21 -5.31 52.99 0.93
N ARG A 22 -5.69 53.51 2.10
CA ARG A 22 -6.61 52.95 3.10
C ARG A 22 -8.04 52.79 2.55
N LEU A 23 -8.71 51.72 3.00
CA LEU A 23 -10.17 51.58 3.00
C LEU A 23 -10.81 52.46 4.09
N PRO A 24 -12.07 52.92 3.91
CA PRO A 24 -12.89 53.37 5.02
C PRO A 24 -14.07 52.42 5.32
N GLU A 25 -14.37 52.31 6.61
CA GLU A 25 -15.54 51.69 7.22
C GLU A 25 -16.81 52.56 7.06
N GLY A 26 -17.96 51.93 6.79
CA GLY A 26 -19.17 52.02 7.64
C GLY A 26 -20.31 53.04 7.38
N VAL A 27 -21.47 52.49 6.92
CA VAL A 27 -22.88 52.62 7.45
C VAL A 27 -23.64 53.99 7.26
N PRO A 28 -25.01 54.12 7.29
CA PRO A 28 -26.19 53.30 6.90
C PRO A 28 -27.25 54.03 5.99
N GLY A 29 -28.32 53.30 5.61
CA GLY A 29 -29.65 53.85 5.25
C GLY A 29 -29.95 53.79 3.74
N GLU A 30 -31.18 53.61 3.23
CA GLU A 30 -32.51 53.46 3.77
C GLU A 30 -33.41 52.99 2.59
N ARG A 31 -34.66 52.63 2.92
CA ARG A 31 -35.72 52.02 2.09
C ARG A 31 -36.17 52.85 0.87
N ALA A 32 -36.66 52.17 -0.17
CA ALA A 32 -37.95 52.39 -0.88
C ALA A 32 -37.98 51.46 -2.13
N ASP A 33 -38.78 50.41 -2.19
CA ASP A 33 -40.21 50.34 -2.56
C ASP A 33 -40.56 50.68 -4.03
N SER A 34 -41.30 49.74 -4.63
CA SER A 34 -42.27 49.86 -5.74
C SER A 34 -41.80 49.49 -7.19
N PRO A 35 -42.73 49.19 -8.13
CA PRO A 35 -43.62 48.01 -8.14
C PRO A 35 -43.87 47.37 -9.54
N ARG A 36 -44.51 46.19 -9.53
CA ARG A 36 -45.54 45.63 -10.45
C ARG A 36 -45.64 46.06 -11.94
N ALA A 37 -45.74 45.05 -12.81
CA ALA A 37 -46.92 44.71 -13.65
C ALA A 37 -46.72 43.29 -14.23
N ARG A 38 -47.53 42.24 -13.95
CA ARG A 38 -48.96 41.93 -14.22
C ARG A 38 -49.38 41.92 -15.70
N ARG A 39 -49.60 40.70 -16.23
CA ARG A 39 -50.82 40.15 -16.90
C ARG A 39 -50.45 38.77 -17.48
N GLY A 40 -51.24 37.69 -17.41
CA GLY A 40 -52.61 37.46 -16.97
C GLY A 40 -53.28 36.38 -17.86
N GLY A 41 -54.06 35.48 -17.25
CA GLY A 41 -55.01 34.52 -17.88
C GLY A 41 -54.56 33.05 -17.76
N ARG A 42 -55.12 32.13 -16.97
CA ARG A 42 -56.46 31.83 -16.39
C ARG A 42 -57.49 31.20 -17.35
N ALA A 43 -57.76 29.91 -17.15
CA ALA A 43 -59.05 29.17 -17.26
C ALA A 43 -58.75 27.69 -16.85
N THR A 44 -59.19 27.12 -15.71
CA THR A 44 -60.53 26.72 -15.18
C THR A 44 -61.09 25.39 -15.71
N GLY A 45 -61.46 24.52 -14.76
CA GLY A 45 -62.42 23.40 -14.86
C GLY A 45 -61.78 22.01 -15.02
N ASP A 46 -62.18 20.93 -14.36
CA ASP A 46 -63.22 20.64 -13.37
C ASP A 46 -62.90 19.27 -12.73
N GLU A 47 -63.18 19.10 -11.44
CA GLU A 47 -63.33 17.80 -10.75
C GLU A 47 -64.68 17.17 -11.12
N PRO A 48 -64.81 15.83 -11.04
CA PRO A 48 -65.66 15.31 -9.96
C PRO A 48 -65.23 13.94 -9.36
N ALA A 49 -65.46 13.80 -8.06
CA ALA A 49 -65.80 12.55 -7.35
C ALA A 49 -67.12 12.84 -6.58
N PRO A 50 -67.92 11.87 -6.04
CA PRO A 50 -67.56 10.52 -5.57
C PRO A 50 -68.65 9.42 -5.77
N ASP A 51 -68.40 8.16 -5.36
CA ASP A 51 -69.34 7.31 -4.56
C ASP A 51 -68.70 5.96 -4.09
N PRO A 52 -69.28 5.20 -3.12
CA PRO A 52 -68.54 4.55 -2.03
C PRO A 52 -68.82 3.03 -1.93
N GLY A 53 -68.25 2.37 -0.91
CA GLY A 53 -68.65 1.01 -0.47
C GLY A 53 -67.44 0.10 -0.26
N ALA A 54 -66.97 -0.03 0.98
CA ALA A 54 -67.15 -1.19 1.88
C ALA A 54 -66.30 -2.40 1.42
N THR A 55 -65.35 -2.96 2.17
CA THR A 55 -65.36 -3.42 3.58
C THR A 55 -63.93 -3.80 4.02
N THR A 56 -63.52 -3.45 5.25
CA THR A 56 -62.50 -4.19 6.05
C THR A 56 -63.19 -5.36 6.76
N PRO A 57 -62.54 -6.46 7.23
CA PRO A 57 -61.47 -6.41 8.25
C PRO A 57 -60.36 -7.47 8.14
N GLY A 58 -59.25 -7.27 8.84
CA GLY A 58 -58.23 -8.32 9.05
C GLY A 58 -57.00 -7.81 9.81
N ARG A 59 -57.09 -7.80 11.14
CA ARG A 59 -56.05 -7.35 12.07
C ARG A 59 -55.28 -8.57 12.62
N ALA A 60 -53.97 -8.34 12.82
CA ALA A 60 -53.01 -9.02 13.72
C ALA A 60 -52.25 -10.27 13.19
N PRO A 61 -51.07 -10.63 13.76
CA PRO A 61 -50.22 -9.90 14.72
C PRO A 61 -48.74 -9.73 14.30
N THR A 62 -48.07 -8.78 14.93
CA THR A 62 -46.60 -8.72 15.10
C THR A 62 -46.05 -9.95 15.82
N PRO A 63 -44.83 -10.39 15.51
CA PRO A 63 -43.98 -11.06 16.48
C PRO A 63 -42.79 -10.18 16.87
N ASP A 64 -42.57 -10.18 18.18
CA ASP A 64 -41.44 -9.65 18.92
C ASP A 64 -40.08 -10.15 18.43
N GLY A 65 -39.07 -9.30 18.63
CA GLY A 65 -37.91 -9.62 19.44
C GLY A 65 -37.10 -10.87 19.07
N GLY A 66 -36.03 -10.66 18.30
CA GLY A 66 -34.97 -11.65 18.12
C GLY A 66 -33.64 -10.97 17.85
N ALA A 67 -32.92 -10.61 18.92
CA ALA A 67 -31.52 -10.21 18.85
C ALA A 67 -30.71 -11.36 18.22
N ALA A 68 -30.26 -11.17 16.98
CA ALA A 68 -29.31 -12.08 16.34
C ALA A 68 -27.94 -11.86 16.98
N THR A 69 -27.62 -12.71 17.95
CA THR A 69 -26.30 -12.85 18.53
C THR A 69 -25.29 -13.15 17.44
N SER A 70 -24.23 -12.35 17.39
CA SER A 70 -23.02 -12.61 16.63
C SER A 70 -22.49 -14.01 16.93
N ASP A 71 -22.45 -14.87 15.92
CA ASP A 71 -21.75 -16.14 15.98
C ASP A 71 -20.27 -15.89 16.25
N ARG A 72 -19.88 -16.16 17.51
CA ARG A 72 -18.49 -16.27 17.93
C ARG A 72 -17.95 -17.58 17.39
N TYR A 73 -17.11 -17.51 16.37
CA TYR A 73 -16.18 -18.58 16.06
C TYR A 73 -15.22 -18.75 17.25
N VAL A 74 -15.39 -19.85 17.99
CA VAL A 74 -14.48 -20.31 19.05
C VAL A 74 -13.63 -21.43 18.47
N PRO A 75 -12.29 -21.30 18.35
CA PRO A 75 -11.44 -22.41 17.98
C PRO A 75 -11.33 -23.38 19.17
N VAL A 76 -11.63 -24.65 18.92
CA VAL A 76 -11.40 -25.76 19.87
C VAL A 76 -9.90 -26.13 19.86
N PRO A 77 -9.21 -26.20 21.01
CA PRO A 77 -7.82 -26.61 21.06
C PRO A 77 -7.69 -28.15 21.16
N GLY A 78 -6.80 -28.71 20.33
CA GLY A 78 -6.00 -29.91 20.61
C GLY A 78 -6.72 -31.25 20.72
N GLN A 79 -6.53 -32.11 19.71
CA GLN A 79 -6.36 -33.55 19.98
C GLN A 79 -5.18 -34.11 19.18
N ASP A 80 -4.12 -34.41 19.94
CA ASP A 80 -3.09 -35.39 19.63
C ASP A 80 -3.72 -36.72 19.20
N ARG A 81 -3.24 -37.27 18.08
CA ARG A 81 -3.04 -38.73 17.93
C ARG A 81 -1.86 -39.00 17.00
N SER A 82 -0.74 -39.32 17.64
CA SER A 82 0.36 -40.11 17.11
C SER A 82 -0.04 -41.59 17.03
N THR A 83 0.43 -42.24 15.95
CA THR A 83 1.06 -43.57 15.84
C THR A 83 0.46 -44.43 14.73
N ALA A 84 1.22 -44.65 13.66
CA ALA A 84 1.78 -45.96 13.27
C ALA A 84 2.30 -45.91 11.82
N ALA A 85 3.59 -46.23 11.65
CA ALA A 85 4.21 -46.57 10.37
C ALA A 85 3.65 -47.90 9.82
N PRO A 86 3.92 -48.25 8.54
CA PRO A 86 5.08 -49.12 8.36
C PRO A 86 5.92 -48.88 7.09
N ASP A 87 7.10 -49.48 7.17
CA ASP A 87 8.20 -49.63 6.22
C ASP A 87 7.84 -50.11 4.81
N GLY A 88 8.71 -49.80 3.84
CA GLY A 88 8.77 -50.54 2.58
C GLY A 88 9.42 -49.80 1.41
N ARG A 89 10.75 -49.84 1.33
CA ARG A 89 11.55 -49.72 0.10
C ARG A 89 12.54 -50.90 0.08
N PRO A 90 13.20 -51.25 -1.05
CA PRO A 90 12.86 -51.02 -2.46
C PRO A 90 13.08 -52.30 -3.32
N ALA A 91 12.73 -52.25 -4.61
CA ALA A 91 13.43 -53.06 -5.62
C ALA A 91 13.34 -52.43 -7.01
N SER A 92 14.49 -52.41 -7.67
CA SER A 92 14.76 -52.03 -9.05
C SER A 92 14.12 -53.00 -10.05
N THR A 93 13.94 -52.55 -11.28
CA THR A 93 14.34 -53.35 -12.46
C THR A 93 14.66 -52.43 -13.62
N ASP A 94 15.81 -52.76 -14.21
CA ASP A 94 16.42 -52.26 -15.42
C ASP A 94 15.98 -53.14 -16.61
N ARG A 95 16.34 -52.74 -17.84
CA ARG A 95 16.11 -53.31 -19.21
C ARG A 95 15.02 -52.57 -20.01
N GLY A 96 15.25 -52.17 -21.26
CA GLY A 96 16.38 -52.42 -22.16
C GLY A 96 16.25 -51.62 -23.46
N ALA A 97 17.38 -51.55 -24.17
CA ALA A 97 17.59 -50.89 -25.45
C ALA A 97 16.91 -51.61 -26.63
N THR A 98 16.64 -50.89 -27.74
CA THR A 98 16.97 -51.33 -29.11
C THR A 98 17.00 -50.17 -30.10
N ASP A 99 17.92 -50.32 -31.06
CA ASP A 99 18.32 -49.53 -32.22
C ASP A 99 17.23 -49.01 -33.17
N GLY A 100 17.62 -48.04 -34.01
CA GLY A 100 17.01 -47.85 -35.33
C GLY A 100 17.21 -46.48 -35.99
N THR A 101 18.32 -46.28 -36.70
CA THR A 101 18.46 -45.33 -37.83
C THR A 101 18.77 -46.19 -39.05
N PRO A 102 18.20 -45.98 -40.27
CA PRO A 102 18.74 -44.95 -41.17
C PRO A 102 17.82 -44.35 -42.26
N ALA A 103 18.35 -43.28 -42.88
CA ALA A 103 18.25 -42.90 -44.31
C ALA A 103 16.89 -42.40 -44.87
N SER A 104 16.74 -41.51 -45.86
CA SER A 104 17.53 -40.48 -46.57
C SER A 104 16.68 -40.07 -47.80
N ALA A 105 16.59 -38.79 -48.18
CA ALA A 105 16.26 -38.28 -49.54
C ALA A 105 16.28 -36.73 -49.52
N THR A 106 17.32 -36.02 -50.01
CA THR A 106 17.65 -35.59 -51.40
C THR A 106 16.82 -34.44 -51.98
N GLY A 107 17.54 -33.44 -52.52
CA GLY A 107 17.06 -32.38 -53.45
C GLY A 107 17.56 -30.99 -53.04
N ASP A 108 18.81 -30.60 -53.31
CA ASP A 108 19.35 -29.99 -54.55
C ASP A 108 19.12 -28.46 -54.67
N GLY A 109 20.22 -27.70 -54.81
CA GLY A 109 20.21 -26.29 -55.19
C GLY A 109 21.45 -25.46 -54.76
N VAL A 110 22.53 -25.56 -55.54
CA VAL A 110 23.86 -24.87 -55.48
C VAL A 110 23.83 -23.59 -56.39
N PRO A 111 24.85 -22.70 -56.54
CA PRO A 111 26.00 -22.23 -55.72
C PRO A 111 26.06 -20.69 -55.51
N GLY A 112 27.01 -20.22 -54.69
CA GLY A 112 27.58 -18.87 -54.80
C GLY A 112 28.93 -18.75 -54.09
N GLU A 113 29.99 -18.61 -54.90
CA GLU A 113 31.43 -18.60 -54.58
C GLU A 113 31.88 -17.45 -53.65
N GLY A 114 33.00 -17.65 -52.94
CA GLY A 114 33.58 -16.58 -52.12
C GLY A 114 34.81 -16.97 -51.30
N GLU A 115 35.83 -17.48 -51.97
CA GLU A 115 37.18 -17.77 -51.48
C GLU A 115 37.89 -16.51 -50.93
N ARG A 116 38.51 -16.60 -49.73
CA ARG A 116 39.91 -16.18 -49.47
C ARG A 116 40.39 -16.36 -48.02
N ASP A 117 41.40 -17.22 -47.93
CA ASP A 117 42.72 -17.03 -47.31
C ASP A 117 42.93 -16.75 -45.81
N ARG A 118 43.54 -17.78 -45.19
CA ARG A 118 44.80 -17.76 -44.41
C ARG A 118 44.90 -16.82 -43.20
N ARG A 119 45.04 -17.43 -42.01
CA ARG A 119 46.36 -17.58 -41.37
C ARG A 119 46.36 -18.54 -40.18
N THR A 120 47.29 -19.48 -40.31
CA THR A 120 47.98 -20.31 -39.32
C THR A 120 48.26 -19.67 -37.96
N GLY A 121 48.18 -20.46 -36.88
CA GLY A 121 48.75 -20.10 -35.58
C GLY A 121 48.49 -21.13 -34.50
N SER A 122 49.23 -22.23 -34.53
CA SER A 122 49.30 -23.29 -33.52
C SER A 122 49.79 -22.80 -32.14
N GLY A 123 49.31 -23.42 -31.05
CA GLY A 123 50.03 -23.38 -29.76
C GLY A 123 49.15 -23.74 -28.56
N GLY A 124 49.18 -25.01 -28.16
CA GLY A 124 48.33 -25.58 -27.11
C GLY A 124 48.68 -25.24 -25.66
N ARG A 125 47.79 -25.61 -24.73
CA ARG A 125 47.99 -26.61 -23.67
C ARG A 125 46.82 -26.58 -22.68
N ASP A 126 46.44 -27.78 -22.25
CA ASP A 126 45.52 -28.12 -21.16
C ASP A 126 45.78 -27.36 -19.85
N LYS A 127 44.70 -26.90 -19.19
CA LYS A 127 44.43 -27.11 -17.76
C LYS A 127 42.91 -27.06 -17.49
N GLY A 128 42.43 -28.04 -16.73
CA GLY A 128 41.03 -28.26 -16.37
C GLY A 128 40.40 -27.26 -15.38
N PRO A 129 39.19 -27.57 -14.87
CA PRO A 129 38.17 -26.58 -14.52
C PRO A 129 38.31 -26.07 -13.08
N GLY A 130 38.34 -24.74 -12.93
CA GLY A 130 38.22 -24.07 -11.64
C GLY A 130 36.77 -23.67 -11.36
N SER A 131 36.22 -24.22 -10.29
CA SER A 131 34.89 -23.93 -9.74
C SER A 131 34.75 -22.46 -9.35
N GLY A 132 33.89 -21.72 -10.07
CA GLY A 132 33.50 -20.36 -9.72
C GLY A 132 32.57 -20.35 -8.51
N LYS A 133 33.01 -19.74 -7.40
CA LYS A 133 32.12 -19.32 -6.31
C LYS A 133 31.36 -18.06 -6.75
N PRO A 134 30.02 -17.97 -6.60
CA PRO A 134 29.31 -16.71 -6.79
C PRO A 134 29.64 -15.73 -5.66
N GLY A 135 29.82 -14.47 -6.04
CA GLY A 135 30.26 -13.36 -5.19
C GLY A 135 29.33 -13.12 -3.99
N GLY A 136 29.94 -12.92 -2.84
CA GLY A 136 29.25 -12.50 -1.62
C GLY A 136 28.73 -11.07 -1.76
N VAL A 137 27.48 -10.87 -1.35
CA VAL A 137 26.90 -9.55 -1.10
C VAL A 137 27.69 -8.90 0.05
N PRO A 138 28.15 -7.64 -0.06
CA PRO A 138 28.87 -6.98 1.02
C PRO A 138 27.96 -6.83 2.25
N GLY A 139 28.37 -7.46 3.35
CA GLY A 139 27.73 -7.31 4.64
C GLY A 139 27.77 -5.86 5.12
N SER A 140 26.63 -5.40 5.63
CA SER A 140 26.46 -4.13 6.32
C SER A 140 27.37 -4.06 7.56
N ARG A 141 28.50 -3.38 7.43
CA ARG A 141 29.22 -2.80 8.57
C ARG A 141 29.43 -1.32 8.31
N GLY A 142 28.67 -0.51 9.04
CA GLY A 142 28.96 0.90 9.32
C GLY A 142 29.40 1.75 8.14
N SER A 143 28.58 1.86 7.08
CA SER A 143 28.74 2.98 6.16
C SER A 143 28.19 4.23 6.84
N ARG A 144 29.07 5.17 7.20
CA ARG A 144 28.68 6.56 7.47
C ARG A 144 27.82 7.00 6.28
N ALA A 145 26.59 7.45 6.56
CA ALA A 145 25.66 7.94 5.55
C ALA A 145 26.41 8.81 4.53
N ALA A 146 26.44 8.36 3.27
CA ALA A 146 26.72 9.25 2.15
C ALA A 146 25.83 10.48 2.34
N GLY A 147 26.43 11.67 2.38
CA GLY A 147 25.80 12.89 2.88
C GLY A 147 24.38 13.03 2.36
N ALA A 148 23.40 12.96 3.27
CA ALA A 148 22.00 13.08 2.91
C ALA A 148 21.81 14.41 2.18
N VAL A 149 21.44 14.35 0.90
CA VAL A 149 21.12 15.55 0.12
C VAL A 149 20.00 16.28 0.87
N THR A 150 20.29 17.47 1.36
CA THR A 150 19.34 18.31 2.07
C THR A 150 18.50 19.03 1.03
N VAL A 151 17.24 18.61 0.88
CA VAL A 151 16.28 19.24 -0.02
C VAL A 151 15.54 20.34 0.74
N PRO A 152 15.54 21.60 0.28
CA PRO A 152 14.80 22.66 0.93
C PRO A 152 13.32 22.31 1.13
N GLY A 153 12.86 22.49 2.36
CA GLY A 153 11.48 22.22 2.74
C GLY A 153 11.15 20.72 2.89
N VAL A 154 12.05 19.77 2.69
CA VAL A 154 11.74 18.34 2.86
C VAL A 154 12.64 17.73 3.93
N ARG A 155 12.01 17.16 4.96
CA ARG A 155 12.68 16.36 5.99
C ARG A 155 12.35 14.89 5.74
N GLY A 156 13.34 14.00 5.78
CA GLY A 156 13.14 12.58 5.51
C GLY A 156 13.47 11.68 6.68
N ALA A 157 12.80 10.52 6.76
CA ALA A 157 13.23 9.37 7.55
C ALA A 157 13.60 8.21 6.62
N TYR A 158 14.71 7.54 6.91
CA TYR A 158 15.24 6.43 6.10
C TYR A 158 15.31 5.11 6.87
N GLY A 159 14.22 4.80 7.57
CA GLY A 159 14.08 3.57 8.32
C GLY A 159 13.07 3.72 9.47
N PRO A 160 12.59 2.59 10.02
CA PRO A 160 11.59 2.60 11.10
C PRO A 160 12.18 3.02 12.45
N ASP A 161 13.51 2.97 12.62
CA ASP A 161 14.19 3.31 13.87
C ASP A 161 14.78 4.73 13.86
N ASP A 162 14.45 5.55 12.86
CA ASP A 162 14.89 6.94 12.78
C ASP A 162 14.26 7.75 13.94
N PRO A 163 15.06 8.33 14.87
CA PRO A 163 14.52 9.09 15.98
C PRO A 163 13.73 10.34 15.55
N ALA A 164 13.96 10.85 14.33
CA ALA A 164 13.20 11.97 13.79
C ALA A 164 11.71 11.65 13.59
N LEU A 165 11.31 10.37 13.52
CA LEU A 165 9.91 9.94 13.53
C LEU A 165 9.16 10.35 14.81
N HIS A 166 9.88 10.69 15.88
CA HIS A 166 9.28 11.09 17.15
C HIS A 166 9.41 12.61 17.41
N ASP A 167 10.03 13.36 16.50
CA ASP A 167 10.16 14.82 16.55
C ASP A 167 8.90 15.51 15.96
N VAL A 168 7.82 15.45 16.74
CA VAL A 168 6.49 15.99 16.43
C VAL A 168 6.00 16.97 17.50
N ASP A 169 5.05 17.83 17.15
CA ASP A 169 4.45 18.84 18.05
C ASP A 169 3.33 18.28 18.95
N GLY A 170 2.69 19.15 19.74
CA GLY A 170 1.61 18.77 20.65
C GLY A 170 0.38 18.20 19.91
N ASP A 171 -0.04 18.90 18.86
CA ASP A 171 -1.23 18.53 18.07
C ASP A 171 -1.05 17.18 17.37
N PHE A 172 0.17 16.88 16.91
CA PHE A 172 0.48 15.58 16.33
C PHE A 172 0.36 14.47 17.38
N ARG A 173 0.86 14.69 18.60
CA ARG A 173 0.72 13.71 19.69
C ARG A 173 -0.74 13.49 20.05
N GLU A 174 -1.53 14.55 20.15
CA GLU A 174 -2.99 14.45 20.38
C GLU A 174 -3.68 13.64 19.26
N LEU A 175 -3.30 13.88 17.99
CA LEU A 175 -3.79 13.08 16.88
C LEU A 175 -3.44 11.59 17.06
N LEU A 176 -2.20 11.25 17.45
CA LEU A 176 -1.79 9.86 17.70
C LEU A 176 -2.58 9.23 18.85
N ASP A 177 -2.88 9.99 19.91
CA ASP A 177 -3.68 9.53 21.04
C ASP A 177 -5.12 9.19 20.61
N ARG A 178 -5.70 9.94 19.66
CA ARG A 178 -7.01 9.59 19.07
C ARG A 178 -7.01 8.23 18.36
N PHE A 179 -5.86 7.77 17.85
CA PHE A 179 -5.70 6.44 17.26
C PHE A 179 -5.49 5.33 18.30
N GLU A 180 -5.31 5.64 19.59
CA GLU A 180 -5.11 4.63 20.65
C GLU A 180 -6.28 3.63 20.71
N GLY A 181 -7.50 4.08 20.42
CA GLY A 181 -8.68 3.21 20.32
C GLY A 181 -8.51 2.06 19.31
N MET A 182 -7.78 2.30 18.22
CA MET A 182 -7.44 1.25 17.25
C MET A 182 -6.44 0.25 17.82
N ALA A 183 -5.41 0.72 18.53
CA ALA A 183 -4.42 -0.16 19.17
C ALA A 183 -5.08 -1.02 20.27
N ARG A 184 -5.98 -0.43 21.07
CA ARG A 184 -6.79 -1.18 22.05
C ARG A 184 -7.64 -2.26 21.38
N ARG A 185 -8.34 -1.93 20.28
CA ARG A 185 -9.09 -2.93 19.50
C ARG A 185 -8.17 -4.04 18.95
N ALA A 186 -6.99 -3.68 18.45
CA ALA A 186 -6.02 -4.63 17.93
C ALA A 186 -5.51 -5.59 19.03
N ARG A 187 -5.31 -5.08 20.25
CA ARG A 187 -4.93 -5.88 21.43
C ARG A 187 -6.00 -6.89 21.84
N VAL A 188 -7.27 -6.48 21.83
CA VAL A 188 -8.39 -7.36 22.23
C VAL A 188 -8.68 -8.41 21.16
N THR A 189 -8.65 -8.04 19.89
CA THR A 189 -9.04 -8.92 18.78
C THR A 189 -7.89 -9.73 18.20
N LEU A 190 -6.64 -9.34 18.51
CA LEU A 190 -5.41 -9.81 17.86
C LEU A 190 -5.44 -9.68 16.32
N ARG A 191 -6.32 -8.82 15.80
CA ARG A 191 -6.52 -8.57 14.36
C ARG A 191 -6.14 -7.14 14.02
N ARG A 192 -5.89 -6.89 12.74
CA ARG A 192 -5.70 -5.53 12.21
C ARG A 192 -7.01 -4.75 12.35
N PRO A 193 -7.00 -3.50 12.86
CA PRO A 193 -8.22 -2.73 13.11
C PRO A 193 -8.91 -2.24 11.84
N LEU A 194 -8.14 -2.11 10.75
CA LEU A 194 -8.60 -1.80 9.40
C LEU A 194 -8.08 -2.89 8.44
N HIS A 195 -8.74 -3.06 7.29
CA HIS A 195 -8.33 -4.03 6.27
C HIS A 195 -8.18 -5.46 6.83
N SER A 196 -9.09 -5.85 7.74
CA SER A 196 -9.04 -7.12 8.48
C SER A 196 -9.35 -8.34 7.62
N HIS A 197 -10.08 -8.16 6.51
CA HIS A 197 -10.48 -9.22 5.60
C HIS A 197 -9.51 -9.26 4.42
N ALA A 198 -8.64 -10.25 4.41
CA ALA A 198 -7.50 -10.30 3.50
C ALA A 198 -7.11 -11.72 3.11
N VAL A 199 -6.24 -11.79 2.11
CA VAL A 199 -5.51 -12.98 1.70
C VAL A 199 -4.05 -12.59 1.45
N THR A 200 -3.14 -13.50 1.76
CA THR A 200 -1.70 -13.27 1.57
C THR A 200 -1.15 -14.33 0.64
N VAL A 201 -0.34 -13.91 -0.34
CA VAL A 201 0.38 -14.76 -1.28
C VAL A 201 1.83 -14.29 -1.37
N GLY A 202 2.73 -15.23 -1.61
CA GLY A 202 4.15 -15.00 -1.82
C GLY A 202 4.45 -14.89 -3.31
N GLY A 203 5.64 -14.37 -3.62
CA GLY A 203 6.05 -14.23 -5.00
C GLY A 203 7.44 -13.63 -5.15
N THR A 204 7.73 -13.19 -6.37
CA THR A 204 8.99 -12.54 -6.74
C THR A 204 8.74 -11.19 -7.39
N PHE A 205 9.46 -10.17 -6.92
CA PHE A 205 9.69 -8.91 -7.63
C PHE A 205 10.93 -9.06 -8.51
N ALA A 206 10.87 -8.65 -9.77
CA ALA A 206 12.02 -8.65 -10.68
C ALA A 206 12.16 -7.29 -11.37
N SER A 207 13.21 -6.54 -11.01
CA SER A 207 13.52 -5.25 -11.63
C SER A 207 14.01 -5.44 -13.06
N GLN A 208 13.60 -4.53 -13.94
CA GLN A 208 14.00 -4.51 -15.34
C GLN A 208 14.62 -3.16 -15.70
N ASP A 209 15.44 -3.17 -16.75
CA ASP A 209 15.91 -1.92 -17.33
C ASP A 209 14.72 -1.16 -17.93
N THR A 210 14.62 0.13 -17.63
CA THR A 210 13.48 0.96 -17.98
C THR A 210 13.98 2.23 -18.67
N PRO A 211 13.90 2.30 -20.01
CA PRO A 211 14.40 3.44 -20.75
C PRO A 211 13.84 4.77 -20.25
N GLY A 212 14.73 5.74 -20.03
CA GLY A 212 14.37 7.09 -19.59
C GLY A 212 13.99 7.22 -18.12
N VAL A 213 14.22 6.20 -17.29
CA VAL A 213 14.00 6.26 -15.84
C VAL A 213 15.32 6.06 -15.10
N SER A 214 15.73 7.05 -14.32
CA SER A 214 16.89 6.95 -13.44
C SER A 214 16.50 6.16 -12.19
N LEU A 215 16.88 4.88 -12.12
CA LEU A 215 16.44 3.98 -11.06
C LEU A 215 17.24 4.17 -9.76
N HIS A 216 16.57 4.10 -8.61
CA HIS A 216 17.19 3.96 -7.30
C HIS A 216 17.99 2.64 -7.24
N PRO A 217 19.16 2.57 -6.57
CA PRO A 217 19.99 1.35 -6.51
C PRO A 217 19.26 0.08 -6.02
N PHE A 218 18.33 0.22 -5.07
CA PHE A 218 17.43 -0.87 -4.62
C PHE A 218 16.57 -1.47 -5.74
N PHE A 219 16.31 -0.72 -6.81
CA PHE A 219 15.60 -1.18 -8.00
C PHE A 219 16.53 -1.32 -9.20
N ALA A 220 17.85 -1.49 -8.99
CA ALA A 220 18.77 -1.68 -10.12
C ALA A 220 18.32 -2.85 -11.02
N PRO A 221 18.45 -2.72 -12.36
CA PRO A 221 18.02 -3.76 -13.30
C PRO A 221 18.61 -5.14 -12.96
N GLY A 222 17.79 -6.18 -13.04
CA GLY A 222 18.18 -7.55 -12.73
C GLY A 222 18.12 -7.93 -11.25
N LEU A 223 17.90 -6.98 -10.33
CA LEU A 223 17.64 -7.30 -8.92
C LEU A 223 16.30 -8.02 -8.75
N ARG A 224 16.30 -9.01 -7.87
CA ARG A 224 15.13 -9.82 -7.53
C ARG A 224 14.95 -9.86 -6.03
N TYR A 225 13.70 -9.76 -5.59
CA TYR A 225 13.34 -9.87 -4.18
C TYR A 225 12.20 -10.87 -4.02
N PRO A 226 12.27 -11.79 -3.05
CA PRO A 226 11.07 -12.47 -2.57
C PRO A 226 10.13 -11.41 -2.00
N ILE A 227 8.84 -11.54 -2.25
CA ILE A 227 7.82 -10.61 -1.76
C ILE A 227 6.68 -11.34 -1.06
N LEU A 228 6.06 -10.65 -0.12
CA LEU A 228 4.76 -10.99 0.45
C LEU A 228 3.74 -9.97 -0.02
N ALA A 229 2.70 -10.41 -0.72
CA ALA A 229 1.60 -9.58 -1.18
C ALA A 229 0.34 -9.89 -0.37
N ARG A 230 -0.21 -8.88 0.31
CA ARG A 230 -1.44 -8.99 1.09
C ARG A 230 -2.55 -8.16 0.44
N PHE A 231 -3.54 -8.82 -0.12
CA PHE A 231 -4.74 -8.21 -0.68
C PHE A 231 -5.83 -8.13 0.37
N SER A 232 -6.58 -7.04 0.42
CA SER A 232 -7.58 -6.81 1.47
C SER A 232 -8.76 -5.94 1.03
N ASN A 233 -9.88 -6.09 1.71
CA ASN A 233 -11.03 -5.20 1.58
C ASN A 233 -10.95 -4.09 2.64
N GLY A 234 -11.25 -2.85 2.26
CA GLY A 234 -11.21 -1.69 3.15
C GLY A 234 -12.38 -1.65 4.15
N GLU A 235 -13.60 -1.82 3.65
CA GLU A 235 -14.84 -1.62 4.40
C GLU A 235 -15.51 -2.95 4.75
N SER A 236 -15.84 -3.75 3.72
CA SER A 236 -16.72 -4.91 3.84
C SER A 236 -15.97 -6.25 3.91
N PRO A 237 -16.46 -7.23 4.68
CA PRO A 237 -15.92 -8.60 4.67
C PRO A 237 -16.22 -9.37 3.38
N ASP A 238 -17.07 -8.83 2.51
CA ASP A 238 -17.57 -9.48 1.31
C ASP A 238 -16.84 -8.96 0.05
N ASP A 239 -16.13 -9.87 -0.62
CA ASP A 239 -15.35 -9.61 -1.83
C ASP A 239 -16.21 -9.11 -2.99
N LEU A 240 -17.52 -9.39 -2.97
CA LEU A 240 -18.49 -9.06 -4.01
C LEU A 240 -19.26 -7.77 -3.76
N THR A 241 -18.92 -7.03 -2.69
CA THR A 241 -19.46 -5.67 -2.46
C THR A 241 -18.52 -4.62 -3.04
N PRO A 242 -19.03 -3.52 -3.63
CA PRO A 242 -18.19 -2.38 -3.96
C PRO A 242 -17.45 -1.85 -2.73
N GLY A 243 -16.19 -1.48 -2.89
CA GLY A 243 -15.40 -0.98 -1.77
C GLY A 243 -13.97 -0.65 -2.17
N THR A 244 -13.23 -0.07 -1.22
CA THR A 244 -11.79 0.10 -1.35
C THR A 244 -11.12 -1.27 -1.30
N ARG A 245 -10.10 -1.46 -2.13
CA ARG A 245 -9.23 -2.64 -2.12
C ARG A 245 -7.82 -2.20 -1.79
N GLY A 246 -7.21 -2.89 -0.84
CA GLY A 246 -5.84 -2.67 -0.42
C GLY A 246 -4.90 -3.76 -0.94
N LEU A 247 -3.70 -3.36 -1.33
CA LEU A 247 -2.56 -4.23 -1.59
C LEU A 247 -1.39 -3.74 -0.74
N SER A 248 -0.86 -4.60 0.11
CA SER A 248 0.40 -4.32 0.81
C SER A 248 1.50 -5.26 0.33
N LEU A 249 2.66 -4.71 0.02
CA LEU A 249 3.84 -5.44 -0.41
C LEU A 249 4.92 -5.35 0.68
N LEU A 250 5.48 -6.50 1.04
CA LEU A 250 6.66 -6.63 1.88
C LEU A 250 7.78 -7.20 1.01
N PHE A 251 8.88 -6.47 0.84
CA PHE A 251 10.05 -6.98 0.15
C PHE A 251 10.86 -7.75 1.18
N LEU A 252 10.95 -9.06 1.05
CA LEU A 252 11.62 -9.91 2.02
C LEU A 252 13.13 -9.88 1.77
N HIS A 253 13.91 -9.98 2.85
CA HIS A 253 15.36 -10.03 2.72
C HIS A 253 15.77 -11.34 2.01
N PRO A 254 16.51 -11.31 0.88
CA PRO A 254 16.79 -12.53 0.11
C PRO A 254 17.53 -13.62 0.91
N ALA A 255 18.39 -13.23 1.86
CA ALA A 255 19.10 -14.18 2.72
C ALA A 255 18.27 -14.67 3.93
N ASP A 256 17.11 -14.08 4.20
CA ASP A 256 16.26 -14.43 5.35
C ASP A 256 14.77 -14.15 5.05
N PRO A 257 14.18 -14.85 4.07
CA PRO A 257 12.82 -14.56 3.63
C PRO A 257 11.74 -14.98 4.65
N ALA A 258 12.10 -15.78 5.66
CA ALA A 258 11.19 -16.23 6.71
C ALA A 258 11.01 -15.21 7.85
N ASP A 259 11.89 -14.19 7.94
CA ASP A 259 11.80 -13.12 8.92
C ASP A 259 11.27 -11.82 8.31
N PRO A 260 9.95 -11.54 8.44
CA PRO A 260 9.36 -10.32 7.88
C PRO A 260 9.83 -9.05 8.62
N ALA A 261 10.41 -9.16 9.81
CA ALA A 261 10.94 -8.01 10.54
C ALA A 261 12.23 -7.46 9.92
N ARG A 262 12.90 -8.26 9.09
CA ARG A 262 14.11 -7.87 8.33
C ARG A 262 13.81 -7.34 6.93
N SER A 263 12.53 -7.14 6.60
CA SER A 263 12.14 -6.59 5.31
C SER A 263 12.87 -5.25 5.05
N PRO A 264 13.58 -5.09 3.92
CA PRO A 264 14.22 -3.82 3.60
C PRO A 264 13.25 -2.73 3.11
N PHE A 265 12.08 -3.09 2.60
CA PHE A 265 11.18 -2.12 1.97
C PHE A 265 9.72 -2.59 2.02
N ASN A 266 8.84 -1.72 2.52
CA ASN A 266 7.43 -2.03 2.66
C ASN A 266 6.62 -0.99 1.90
N LEU A 267 5.52 -1.41 1.30
CA LEU A 267 4.62 -0.54 0.57
C LEU A 267 3.19 -0.90 0.90
N THR A 268 2.35 0.12 1.06
CA THR A 268 0.91 -0.03 1.26
C THR A 268 0.22 0.80 0.19
N LEU A 269 -0.68 0.14 -0.54
CA LEU A 269 -1.38 0.70 -1.68
C LEU A 269 -2.88 0.44 -1.53
N ASN A 270 -3.68 1.34 -2.08
CA ASN A 270 -5.13 1.20 -2.17
C ASN A 270 -5.61 1.51 -3.59
N THR A 271 -6.82 1.09 -3.92
CA THR A 271 -7.53 1.62 -5.09
C THR A 271 -7.75 3.13 -4.96
N GLY A 272 -7.82 3.84 -6.09
CA GLY A 272 -7.92 5.30 -6.15
C GLY A 272 -6.57 6.00 -6.28
N ARG A 273 -6.44 6.91 -7.25
CA ARG A 273 -5.15 7.49 -7.69
C ARG A 273 -4.48 8.40 -6.66
N ARG A 274 -5.27 9.01 -5.78
CA ARG A 274 -4.82 9.98 -4.77
C ARG A 274 -5.62 9.78 -3.49
N LEU A 275 -5.06 10.26 -2.38
CA LEU A 275 -5.78 10.28 -1.11
C LEU A 275 -6.83 11.41 -1.14
N PHE A 276 -7.89 11.32 -0.35
CA PHE A 276 -8.85 12.41 -0.22
C PHE A 276 -8.38 13.54 0.72
N ALA A 277 -7.35 13.26 1.54
CA ALA A 277 -6.87 14.14 2.59
C ALA A 277 -5.47 14.68 2.24
N PRO A 278 -5.24 16.00 2.33
CA PRO A 278 -3.91 16.59 2.11
C PRO A 278 -2.96 16.32 3.28
N ASP A 279 -3.49 16.08 4.48
CA ASP A 279 -2.75 15.94 5.72
C ASP A 279 -3.39 14.90 6.67
N ALA A 280 -2.67 14.54 7.74
CA ALA A 280 -3.09 13.55 8.71
C ALA A 280 -4.29 14.03 9.55
N ALA A 281 -4.39 15.31 9.88
CA ALA A 281 -5.50 15.88 10.64
C ALA A 281 -6.82 15.72 9.89
N THR A 282 -6.84 16.03 8.60
CA THR A 282 -7.99 15.87 7.70
C THR A 282 -8.34 14.40 7.53
N PHE A 283 -7.33 13.53 7.37
CA PHE A 283 -7.54 12.09 7.29
C PHE A 283 -8.19 11.56 8.57
N ALA A 284 -7.70 11.96 9.74
CA ALA A 284 -8.24 11.56 11.04
C ALA A 284 -9.64 12.14 11.29
N ARG A 285 -9.89 13.40 10.89
CA ARG A 285 -11.22 14.04 10.96
C ARG A 285 -12.24 13.25 10.15
N HIS A 286 -11.88 12.80 8.95
CA HIS A 286 -12.75 11.90 8.21
C HIS A 286 -12.84 10.54 8.92
N LEU A 287 -11.75 9.80 9.05
CA LEU A 287 -11.74 8.40 9.50
C LEU A 287 -12.34 8.18 10.90
N LEU A 288 -12.01 9.04 11.87
CA LEU A 288 -12.41 8.91 13.27
C LEU A 288 -13.56 9.83 13.66
N GLY A 289 -14.00 10.72 12.76
CA GLY A 289 -15.06 11.69 13.03
C GLY A 289 -16.47 11.16 12.80
N THR A 290 -17.42 12.05 13.09
CA THR A 290 -18.86 11.88 12.87
C THR A 290 -19.22 12.03 11.38
N ASP A 291 -20.45 11.71 11.00
CA ASP A 291 -20.95 11.96 9.65
C ASP A 291 -20.93 13.45 9.29
N THR A 292 -21.13 14.34 10.27
CA THR A 292 -20.96 15.79 10.09
C THR A 292 -19.52 16.14 9.71
N ASP A 293 -18.53 15.55 10.41
CA ASP A 293 -17.11 15.77 10.11
C ASP A 293 -16.75 15.24 8.72
N ARG A 294 -17.27 14.06 8.35
CA ARG A 294 -17.05 13.46 7.02
C ARG A 294 -17.67 14.31 5.91
N ALA A 295 -18.88 14.79 6.12
CA ALA A 295 -19.56 15.69 5.19
C ALA A 295 -18.82 17.03 5.06
N ALA A 296 -18.28 17.56 6.15
CA ALA A 296 -17.46 18.76 6.15
C ALA A 296 -16.18 18.55 5.33
N VAL A 297 -15.43 17.47 5.57
CA VAL A 297 -14.25 17.11 4.77
C VAL A 297 -14.59 17.02 3.28
N ALA A 298 -15.68 16.34 2.92
CA ALA A 298 -16.09 16.18 1.52
C ALA A 298 -16.46 17.51 0.83
N ARG A 299 -16.87 18.54 1.59
CA ARG A 299 -17.25 19.86 1.06
C ARG A 299 -16.10 20.87 1.07
N GLU A 300 -15.31 20.87 2.13
CA GLU A 300 -14.28 21.87 2.40
C GLU A 300 -12.97 21.58 1.65
N VAL A 301 -12.64 20.30 1.48
CA VAL A 301 -11.37 19.88 0.90
C VAL A 301 -11.53 19.73 -0.62
N PRO A 302 -10.79 20.49 -1.44
CA PRO A 302 -10.93 20.45 -2.88
C PRO A 302 -10.74 19.04 -3.45
N GLY A 303 -11.76 18.52 -4.14
CA GLY A 303 -11.69 17.21 -4.79
C GLY A 303 -11.82 16.01 -3.84
N ALA A 304 -12.10 16.21 -2.55
CA ALA A 304 -12.14 15.12 -1.58
C ALA A 304 -13.32 14.16 -1.80
N ARG A 305 -14.49 14.67 -2.18
CA ARG A 305 -15.65 13.82 -2.54
C ARG A 305 -15.28 12.89 -3.69
N GLU A 306 -14.71 13.44 -4.75
CA GLU A 306 -14.29 12.68 -5.93
C GLU A 306 -13.24 11.65 -5.54
N ALA A 307 -12.22 12.03 -4.77
CA ALA A 307 -11.17 11.12 -4.32
C ALA A 307 -11.68 10.02 -3.36
N LEU A 308 -12.67 10.29 -2.52
CA LEU A 308 -13.32 9.27 -1.68
C LEU A 308 -14.02 8.21 -2.53
N TRP A 309 -14.83 8.63 -3.50
CA TRP A 309 -15.54 7.71 -4.38
C TRP A 309 -14.64 7.05 -5.41
N GLU A 310 -13.53 7.70 -5.78
CA GLU A 310 -12.51 7.08 -6.63
C GLU A 310 -11.77 5.94 -5.92
N GLN A 311 -11.83 5.79 -4.61
CA GLN A 311 -11.28 4.62 -3.93
C GLN A 311 -12.22 3.40 -4.01
N ILE A 312 -13.52 3.65 -4.13
CA ILE A 312 -14.54 2.61 -4.21
C ILE A 312 -14.52 2.01 -5.62
N ARG A 313 -14.27 0.70 -5.69
CA ARG A 313 -14.26 -0.06 -6.94
C ARG A 313 -15.36 -1.10 -6.99
N PRO A 314 -15.91 -1.38 -8.18
CA PRO A 314 -16.76 -2.54 -8.37
C PRO A 314 -15.99 -3.84 -8.06
N PRO A 315 -16.71 -4.90 -7.66
CA PRO A 315 -16.09 -6.18 -7.34
C PRO A 315 -15.52 -6.86 -8.60
N VAL A 316 -14.19 -6.95 -8.68
CA VAL A 316 -13.47 -7.79 -9.66
C VAL A 316 -12.41 -8.65 -8.93
N PRO A 317 -11.81 -9.66 -9.56
CA PRO A 317 -10.71 -10.41 -8.95
C PRO A 317 -9.61 -9.49 -8.40
N LEU A 318 -9.05 -9.83 -7.24
CA LEU A 318 -8.17 -8.94 -6.48
C LEU A 318 -6.95 -8.46 -7.29
N ALA A 319 -6.38 -9.32 -8.13
CA ALA A 319 -5.26 -8.97 -9.00
C ALA A 319 -5.65 -8.10 -10.21
N GLY A 320 -6.95 -7.88 -10.46
CA GLY A 320 -7.49 -7.07 -11.55
C GLY A 320 -7.61 -5.57 -11.26
N HIS A 321 -7.26 -5.12 -10.05
CA HIS A 321 -7.32 -3.70 -9.68
C HIS A 321 -6.02 -2.93 -9.91
N HIS A 322 -6.14 -1.61 -10.05
CA HIS A 322 -5.01 -0.69 -9.96
C HIS A 322 -4.84 -0.24 -8.51
N TYR A 323 -3.66 -0.45 -7.96
CA TYR A 323 -3.32 -0.08 -6.59
C TYR A 323 -2.29 1.05 -6.59
N HIS A 324 -2.51 2.09 -5.80
CA HIS A 324 -1.67 3.28 -5.72
C HIS A 324 -1.17 3.49 -4.29
N SER A 325 0.08 3.93 -4.12
CA SER A 325 0.59 4.34 -2.81
C SER A 325 -0.08 5.62 -2.28
N GLN A 326 -0.72 6.38 -3.19
CA GLN A 326 -1.42 7.65 -2.98
C GLN A 326 -0.49 8.77 -2.47
N ALA A 327 0.01 8.64 -1.25
CA ALA A 327 0.93 9.59 -0.64
C ALA A 327 2.34 9.47 -1.25
N PRO A 328 2.96 10.60 -1.65
CA PRO A 328 4.34 10.62 -2.13
C PRO A 328 5.35 10.08 -1.09
N ARG A 329 6.44 9.50 -1.59
CA ARG A 329 7.60 9.04 -0.81
C ARG A 329 8.88 9.66 -1.35
N LEU A 330 9.96 9.53 -0.59
CA LEU A 330 11.27 9.98 -1.03
C LEU A 330 11.86 8.98 -2.03
N TYR A 331 12.65 9.49 -2.97
CA TYR A 331 13.35 8.70 -3.96
C TYR A 331 14.68 9.35 -4.32
N THR A 332 15.79 8.64 -4.17
CA THR A 332 17.10 9.10 -4.63
C THR A 332 17.60 8.18 -5.74
N ASP A 333 17.74 8.70 -6.95
CA ASP A 333 18.16 7.85 -8.06
C ASP A 333 19.63 7.42 -7.96
N VAL A 334 20.09 6.59 -8.91
CA VAL A 334 21.49 6.12 -8.98
C VAL A 334 22.51 7.26 -9.09
N THR A 335 22.10 8.44 -9.54
CA THR A 335 22.97 9.63 -9.65
C THR A 335 23.05 10.44 -8.35
N GLY A 336 22.24 10.10 -7.35
CA GLY A 336 22.09 10.87 -6.12
C GLY A 336 21.07 12.01 -6.23
N THR A 337 20.35 12.13 -7.35
CA THR A 337 19.36 13.19 -7.55
C THR A 337 18.11 12.88 -6.72
N PRO A 338 17.59 13.84 -5.94
CA PRO A 338 16.40 13.65 -5.14
C PRO A 338 15.11 13.86 -5.96
N TRP A 339 14.14 13.00 -5.71
CA TRP A 339 12.82 12.98 -6.30
C TRP A 339 11.78 12.68 -5.21
N LEU A 340 10.52 12.98 -5.51
CA LEU A 340 9.39 12.30 -4.90
C LEU A 340 8.93 11.17 -5.83
N VAL A 341 8.39 10.12 -5.24
CA VAL A 341 7.85 8.97 -5.98
C VAL A 341 6.44 8.62 -5.51
N ARG A 342 5.58 8.26 -6.47
CA ARG A 342 4.36 7.48 -6.24
C ARG A 342 4.50 6.14 -6.90
N TYR A 343 3.99 5.11 -6.23
CA TYR A 343 4.01 3.73 -6.74
C TYR A 343 2.63 3.34 -7.22
N ARG A 344 2.58 2.52 -8.28
CA ARG A 344 1.37 1.89 -8.78
C ARG A 344 1.62 0.43 -9.12
N VAL A 345 0.67 -0.45 -8.79
CA VAL A 345 0.65 -1.84 -9.21
C VAL A 345 -0.58 -2.05 -10.08
N VAL A 346 -0.40 -2.62 -11.26
CA VAL A 346 -1.47 -2.89 -12.24
C VAL A 346 -1.39 -4.35 -12.72
N PRO A 347 -2.48 -4.90 -13.27
CA PRO A 347 -2.45 -6.21 -13.93
C PRO A 347 -1.43 -6.24 -15.08
N ASP A 348 -0.80 -7.39 -15.33
CA ASP A 348 0.15 -7.56 -16.44
C ASP A 348 -0.50 -7.70 -17.83
N GLY A 349 -1.82 -7.91 -17.88
CA GLY A 349 -2.59 -8.04 -19.12
C GLY A 349 -2.34 -9.32 -19.92
N GLU A 350 -1.31 -10.09 -19.59
CA GLU A 350 -0.92 -11.34 -20.28
C GLU A 350 -1.32 -12.61 -19.51
N SER A 351 -1.65 -12.51 -18.22
CA SER A 351 -2.11 -13.63 -17.40
C SER A 351 -3.56 -14.06 -17.70
N GLY A 352 -3.78 -14.58 -18.91
CA GLY A 352 -4.80 -15.59 -19.28
C GLY A 352 -6.25 -15.38 -18.83
N GLY A 353 -7.04 -14.66 -19.65
CA GLY A 353 -8.49 -14.85 -19.70
C GLY A 353 -9.35 -13.58 -19.80
N GLU A 354 -9.07 -12.72 -20.79
CA GLU A 354 -9.98 -11.85 -21.56
C GLU A 354 -9.15 -10.70 -22.17
N PRO A 355 -9.47 -10.20 -23.37
CA PRO A 355 -8.68 -9.18 -24.06
C PRO A 355 -8.54 -7.91 -23.20
N SER A 356 -7.32 -7.39 -23.19
CA SER A 356 -6.92 -6.12 -22.62
C SER A 356 -7.91 -5.01 -23.00
N ALA A 357 -8.59 -4.42 -22.02
CA ALA A 357 -9.16 -3.10 -22.20
C ALA A 357 -8.08 -2.08 -21.80
N PRO A 358 -7.48 -1.32 -22.74
CA PRO A 358 -6.94 -0.03 -22.38
C PRO A 358 -8.08 0.98 -22.42
N ALA A 359 -8.35 1.68 -21.31
CA ALA A 359 -8.94 3.02 -21.40
C ALA A 359 -8.82 3.84 -20.11
N ASP A 360 -9.04 3.25 -18.93
CA ASP A 360 -9.07 4.03 -17.70
C ASP A 360 -7.77 3.89 -16.87
N PRO A 361 -6.95 4.95 -16.75
CA PRO A 361 -5.81 4.94 -15.82
C PRO A 361 -6.22 4.67 -14.36
N SER A 362 -7.51 4.79 -14.02
CA SER A 362 -8.08 4.52 -12.69
C SER A 362 -8.41 3.04 -12.41
N GLY A 363 -8.30 2.16 -13.41
CA GLY A 363 -8.58 0.72 -13.30
C GLY A 363 -10.06 0.38 -13.59
N PRO A 364 -10.58 -0.77 -13.08
CA PRO A 364 -11.90 -1.25 -13.45
C PRO A 364 -13.01 -0.39 -12.83
N GLY A 365 -13.55 0.56 -13.61
CA GLY A 365 -14.79 1.30 -13.35
C GLY A 365 -14.86 2.16 -12.07
N GLY A 366 -15.70 3.18 -12.09
CA GLY A 366 -16.08 3.94 -10.90
C GLY A 366 -17.41 3.46 -10.33
N HIS A 367 -17.63 3.65 -9.03
CA HIS A 367 -18.98 3.57 -8.45
C HIS A 367 -19.66 4.94 -8.55
N ASP A 368 -20.93 4.97 -8.99
CA ASP A 368 -21.70 6.21 -9.02
C ASP A 368 -22.10 6.60 -7.59
N PRO A 369 -21.65 7.76 -7.08
CA PRO A 369 -22.00 8.21 -5.73
C PRO A 369 -23.48 8.60 -5.57
N GLY A 370 -24.21 8.85 -6.67
CA GLY A 370 -25.46 9.60 -6.63
C GLY A 370 -25.31 10.90 -5.85
N ASP A 371 -26.29 11.19 -4.98
CA ASP A 371 -26.28 12.40 -4.13
C ASP A 371 -25.42 12.28 -2.86
N ARG A 372 -24.77 11.13 -2.64
CA ARG A 372 -23.98 10.91 -1.41
C ARG A 372 -22.67 11.71 -1.45
N LEU A 373 -22.31 12.28 -0.30
CA LEU A 373 -21.08 13.06 -0.14
C LEU A 373 -19.85 12.18 0.10
N PHE A 374 -20.02 11.03 0.76
CA PHE A 374 -18.96 10.09 1.07
C PHE A 374 -19.51 8.65 1.10
N PRO A 375 -18.65 7.64 0.89
CA PRO A 375 -19.04 6.23 0.98
C PRO A 375 -19.57 5.85 2.38
N PRO A 376 -20.53 4.91 2.49
CA PRO A 376 -20.99 4.41 3.78
C PRO A 376 -19.86 3.88 4.65
N VAL A 377 -19.99 4.08 5.96
CA VAL A 377 -19.04 3.58 6.95
C VAL A 377 -19.67 2.47 7.78
N ALA A 378 -18.85 1.56 8.30
CA ALA A 378 -19.31 0.43 9.08
C ALA A 378 -20.23 0.88 10.24
N PRO A 379 -21.35 0.17 10.50
CA PRO A 379 -21.69 -1.15 9.95
C PRO A 379 -22.40 -1.12 8.58
N GLU A 380 -22.61 0.05 7.99
CA GLU A 380 -23.24 0.18 6.67
C GLU A 380 -22.22 0.02 5.55
N PHE A 381 -22.60 -0.72 4.51
CA PHE A 381 -21.76 -0.95 3.33
C PHE A 381 -22.59 -0.79 2.07
N LEU A 382 -21.91 -0.55 0.95
CA LEU A 382 -22.56 -0.65 -0.36
C LEU A 382 -23.02 -2.09 -0.58
N PRO A 383 -24.26 -2.29 -1.04
CA PRO A 383 -24.81 -3.63 -1.17
C PRO A 383 -24.10 -4.39 -2.29
N ARG A 384 -24.05 -5.70 -2.14
CA ARG A 384 -23.79 -6.62 -3.26
C ARG A 384 -24.96 -6.53 -4.25
N GLU A 385 -24.69 -6.85 -5.51
CA GLU A 385 -25.72 -7.07 -6.52
C GLU A 385 -26.85 -8.01 -6.02
N PRO A 386 -28.13 -7.60 -6.15
CA PRO A 386 -29.26 -8.41 -5.73
C PRO A 386 -29.27 -9.79 -6.40
N GLY A 387 -29.45 -10.83 -5.57
CA GLY A 387 -29.54 -12.21 -6.06
C GLY A 387 -28.19 -12.91 -6.27
N ASP A 388 -27.06 -12.22 -6.14
CA ASP A 388 -25.75 -12.87 -6.20
C ASP A 388 -25.50 -13.73 -4.94
N ARG A 389 -25.55 -15.06 -5.13
CA ARG A 389 -25.39 -16.08 -4.07
C ARG A 389 -23.96 -16.63 -3.96
N ARG A 390 -22.99 -16.10 -4.70
CA ARG A 390 -21.60 -16.58 -4.65
C ARG A 390 -20.98 -16.34 -3.26
N SER A 391 -19.93 -17.08 -2.94
CA SER A 391 -19.23 -16.94 -1.65
C SER A 391 -18.75 -15.50 -1.39
N PRO A 392 -18.90 -14.95 -0.17
CA PRO A 392 -18.33 -13.64 0.18
C PRO A 392 -16.79 -13.62 0.20
N ARG A 393 -16.16 -14.78 0.04
CA ARG A 393 -14.70 -14.94 -0.07
C ARG A 393 -14.23 -15.23 -1.50
N LEU A 394 -15.12 -15.11 -2.50
CA LEU A 394 -14.88 -15.60 -3.85
C LEU A 394 -13.51 -15.19 -4.41
N PHE A 395 -13.16 -13.92 -4.38
CA PHE A 395 -11.93 -13.44 -5.01
C PHE A 395 -10.67 -13.79 -4.23
N ARG A 396 -10.75 -13.86 -2.89
CA ARG A 396 -9.64 -14.37 -2.07
C ARG A 396 -9.38 -15.85 -2.35
N ASP A 397 -10.43 -16.65 -2.43
CA ASP A 397 -10.31 -18.08 -2.66
C ASP A 397 -9.88 -18.38 -4.11
N GLN A 398 -10.35 -17.60 -5.09
CA GLN A 398 -9.87 -17.65 -6.47
C GLN A 398 -8.38 -17.33 -6.59
N LEU A 399 -7.89 -16.28 -5.92
CA LEU A 399 -6.47 -15.95 -5.93
C LEU A 399 -5.61 -17.10 -5.38
N LEU A 400 -6.01 -17.69 -4.25
CA LEU A 400 -5.30 -18.84 -3.68
C LEU A 400 -5.33 -20.07 -4.60
N ALA A 401 -6.49 -20.35 -5.20
CA ALA A 401 -6.62 -21.47 -6.14
C ALA A 401 -5.69 -21.29 -7.33
N ARG A 402 -5.64 -20.09 -7.89
CA ARG A 402 -4.79 -19.74 -9.03
C ARG A 402 -3.31 -19.88 -8.70
N VAL A 403 -2.87 -19.31 -7.56
CA VAL A 403 -1.47 -19.40 -7.09
C VAL A 403 -1.04 -20.85 -6.79
N ARG A 404 -1.95 -21.70 -6.31
CA ARG A 404 -1.66 -23.13 -6.04
C ARG A 404 -1.60 -23.99 -7.29
N GLU A 405 -2.19 -23.54 -8.39
CA GLU A 405 -2.19 -24.27 -9.64
C GLU A 405 -0.77 -24.28 -10.24
N ALA A 406 -0.29 -25.45 -10.67
CA ALA A 406 1.04 -25.56 -11.26
C ALA A 406 1.11 -24.73 -12.56
N GLY A 407 2.06 -23.79 -12.64
CA GLY A 407 2.13 -22.83 -13.75
C GLY A 407 1.03 -21.76 -13.71
N GLY A 408 0.26 -21.69 -12.62
CA GLY A 408 -0.88 -20.81 -12.45
C GLY A 408 -0.58 -19.47 -11.80
N GLY A 409 0.69 -19.05 -11.74
CA GLY A 409 1.07 -17.77 -11.13
C GLY A 409 0.28 -16.58 -11.66
N VAL A 410 0.20 -15.54 -10.83
CA VAL A 410 -0.47 -14.26 -11.17
C VAL A 410 0.59 -13.20 -11.41
N GLY A 411 0.63 -12.64 -12.62
CA GLY A 411 1.56 -11.56 -12.94
C GLY A 411 0.95 -10.17 -12.77
N LEU A 412 1.78 -9.23 -12.30
CA LEU A 412 1.45 -7.82 -12.12
C LEU A 412 2.62 -6.95 -12.56
N LEU A 413 2.37 -5.68 -12.86
CA LEU A 413 3.40 -4.69 -13.20
C LEU A 413 3.55 -3.68 -12.07
N PHE A 414 4.79 -3.45 -11.65
CA PHE A 414 5.15 -2.44 -10.67
C PHE A 414 5.68 -1.19 -11.36
N GLN A 415 5.05 -0.06 -11.07
CA GLN A 415 5.27 1.20 -11.75
C GLN A 415 5.63 2.31 -10.77
N VAL A 416 6.43 3.27 -11.25
CA VAL A 416 6.77 4.49 -10.53
C VAL A 416 6.35 5.72 -11.33
N GLN A 417 5.94 6.75 -10.61
CA GLN A 417 5.78 8.12 -11.10
C GLN A 417 6.79 8.97 -10.34
N LEU A 418 7.65 9.71 -11.04
CA LEU A 418 8.71 10.51 -10.42
C LEU A 418 8.42 12.00 -10.58
N HIS A 419 8.57 12.75 -9.49
CA HIS A 419 8.46 14.21 -9.47
C HIS A 419 9.78 14.80 -8.97
N PRO A 420 10.46 15.67 -9.74
CA PRO A 420 11.75 16.21 -9.33
C PRO A 420 11.60 17.10 -8.09
N LEU A 421 12.60 17.05 -7.21
CA LEU A 421 12.74 17.99 -6.10
C LEU A 421 13.72 19.10 -6.51
N GLY A 422 13.34 20.34 -6.25
CA GLY A 422 14.10 21.52 -6.63
C GLY A 422 14.59 22.34 -5.43
N THR A 423 15.02 23.56 -5.71
CA THR A 423 15.46 24.52 -4.69
C THR A 423 14.32 25.31 -4.06
N ASP A 424 13.12 25.29 -4.64
CA ASP A 424 11.93 25.97 -4.10
C ASP A 424 11.23 25.10 -3.03
N PRO A 425 11.30 25.46 -1.75
CA PRO A 425 10.65 24.70 -0.69
C PRO A 425 9.12 24.67 -0.81
N ARG A 426 8.48 25.69 -1.40
CA ARG A 426 7.02 25.73 -1.55
C ARG A 426 6.56 24.75 -2.62
N ALA A 427 7.24 24.71 -3.77
CA ALA A 427 6.96 23.72 -4.81
C ALA A 427 7.16 22.28 -4.30
N ASN A 428 8.25 22.03 -3.55
CA ASN A 428 8.52 20.72 -2.96
C ASN A 428 7.42 20.30 -1.97
N GLN A 429 6.94 21.24 -1.14
CA GLN A 429 5.83 21.00 -0.19
C GLN A 429 4.48 20.76 -0.88
N ALA A 430 4.18 21.49 -1.96
CA ALA A 430 2.98 21.27 -2.75
C ALA A 430 3.00 19.88 -3.43
N ALA A 431 4.16 19.41 -3.88
CA ALA A 431 4.30 18.09 -4.49
C ALA A 431 4.11 16.93 -3.49
N LEU A 432 4.24 17.19 -2.18
CA LEU A 432 3.97 16.22 -1.11
C LEU A 432 2.48 16.04 -0.78
N ASP A 433 1.60 16.94 -1.24
CA ASP A 433 0.16 16.85 -1.01
C ASP A 433 -0.40 15.55 -1.61
N ALA A 434 -0.84 14.64 -0.74
CA ALA A 434 -1.39 13.35 -1.12
C ALA A 434 -2.77 13.44 -1.79
N SER A 435 -3.46 14.58 -1.64
CA SER A 435 -4.74 14.90 -2.27
C SER A 435 -4.62 15.55 -3.63
N ALA A 436 -3.46 16.12 -3.95
CA ALA A 436 -3.15 16.59 -5.29
C ALA A 436 -2.71 15.42 -6.18
N GLY A 437 -3.19 15.38 -7.42
CA GLY A 437 -2.66 14.47 -8.45
C GLY A 437 -1.42 15.08 -9.11
N TRP A 438 -0.46 14.25 -9.52
CA TRP A 438 0.58 14.68 -10.47
C TRP A 438 0.08 14.41 -11.90
N PRO A 439 0.01 15.42 -12.79
CA PRO A 439 -0.49 15.22 -14.14
C PRO A 439 0.31 14.13 -14.88
N GLU A 440 -0.34 13.05 -15.31
CA GLU A 440 0.34 11.92 -15.97
C GLU A 440 1.01 12.31 -17.30
N THR A 441 0.57 13.40 -17.92
CA THR A 441 1.22 13.97 -19.12
C THR A 441 2.60 14.56 -18.82
N ALA A 442 2.80 15.12 -17.62
CA ALA A 442 4.06 15.71 -17.18
C ALA A 442 4.91 14.71 -16.39
N PHE A 443 4.26 13.89 -15.57
CA PHE A 443 4.87 12.88 -14.71
C PHE A 443 4.24 11.53 -15.02
N PRO A 444 4.64 10.85 -16.09
CA PRO A 444 4.00 9.60 -16.46
C PRO A 444 4.45 8.46 -15.55
N TYR A 445 3.55 7.49 -15.34
CA TYR A 445 3.94 6.21 -14.75
C TYR A 445 4.83 5.43 -15.72
N ARG A 446 5.83 4.75 -15.16
CA ARG A 446 6.79 3.90 -15.88
C ARG A 446 6.91 2.56 -15.18
N THR A 447 6.77 1.47 -15.94
CA THR A 447 6.96 0.10 -15.43
C THR A 447 8.43 -0.19 -15.22
N ILE A 448 8.80 -0.50 -13.98
CA ILE A 448 10.19 -0.77 -13.60
C ILE A 448 10.44 -2.21 -13.14
N ALA A 449 9.38 -2.99 -12.94
CA ALA A 449 9.48 -4.39 -12.55
C ALA A 449 8.20 -5.16 -12.85
N GLY A 450 8.36 -6.47 -13.02
CA GLY A 450 7.26 -7.44 -12.93
C GLY A 450 7.17 -8.03 -11.52
N LEU A 451 5.96 -8.35 -11.09
CA LEU A 451 5.68 -9.18 -9.92
C LEU A 451 5.08 -10.50 -10.40
N THR A 452 5.54 -11.61 -9.86
CA THR A 452 4.94 -12.93 -10.08
C THR A 452 4.53 -13.49 -8.73
N LEU A 453 3.25 -13.78 -8.55
CA LEU A 453 2.69 -14.35 -7.32
C LEU A 453 2.43 -15.84 -7.55
N ASP A 454 3.21 -16.69 -6.89
CA ASP A 454 3.29 -18.13 -7.17
C ASP A 454 3.51 -18.98 -5.90
N ASP A 455 3.39 -18.37 -4.72
CA ASP A 455 3.51 -19.07 -3.44
C ASP A 455 2.34 -18.76 -2.48
N VAL A 456 1.96 -19.73 -1.65
CA VAL A 456 1.02 -19.51 -0.53
C VAL A 456 1.79 -19.68 0.78
N PRO A 457 2.21 -18.55 1.40
CA PRO A 457 3.02 -18.58 2.60
C PRO A 457 2.20 -19.08 3.79
N GLY A 458 2.87 -19.61 4.81
CA GLY A 458 2.22 -19.99 6.05
C GLY A 458 1.59 -18.78 6.77
N ASP A 459 0.44 -18.98 7.39
CA ASP A 459 -0.34 -17.93 8.09
C ASP A 459 0.51 -17.16 9.12
N ASP A 460 1.44 -17.85 9.79
CA ASP A 460 2.38 -17.27 10.75
C ASP A 460 3.24 -16.15 10.17
N LEU A 461 3.72 -16.30 8.92
CA LEU A 461 4.52 -15.27 8.25
C LEU A 461 3.67 -14.03 7.96
N ALA A 462 2.46 -14.24 7.45
CA ALA A 462 1.51 -13.20 7.13
C ALA A 462 1.04 -12.40 8.36
N GLU A 463 0.84 -13.09 9.49
CA GLU A 463 0.38 -12.43 10.71
C GLU A 463 1.48 -11.63 11.40
N ARG A 464 2.74 -12.11 11.38
CA ARG A 464 3.88 -11.36 11.93
C ARG A 464 4.23 -10.11 11.12
N ALA A 465 3.88 -10.05 9.83
CA ALA A 465 4.23 -8.92 8.96
C ALA A 465 3.68 -7.56 9.43
N VAL A 466 4.57 -6.56 9.48
CA VAL A 466 4.26 -5.13 9.59
C VAL A 466 4.42 -4.52 8.20
N PHE A 467 3.46 -3.74 7.73
CA PHE A 467 3.60 -2.99 6.46
C PHE A 467 3.85 -1.50 6.75
N ASP A 468 4.99 -1.20 7.37
CA ASP A 468 5.36 0.15 7.80
C ASP A 468 5.91 0.99 6.63
N PRO A 469 5.27 2.09 6.23
CA PRO A 469 5.78 2.93 5.14
C PRO A 469 7.16 3.55 5.42
N ALA A 470 7.60 3.68 6.68
CA ALA A 470 8.95 4.14 7.02
C ALA A 470 10.02 3.05 6.86
N CYS A 471 9.62 1.78 6.71
CA CYS A 471 10.54 0.69 6.43
C CYS A 471 11.02 0.76 4.98
N ALA A 472 12.24 1.26 4.80
CA ALA A 472 12.85 1.52 3.51
C ALA A 472 14.38 1.57 3.61
N PRO A 473 15.11 1.28 2.52
CA PRO A 473 16.53 1.62 2.46
C PRO A 473 16.72 3.16 2.39
N PRO A 474 17.95 3.64 2.65
CA PRO A 474 18.33 5.03 2.39
C PRO A 474 17.92 5.45 0.98
N GLY A 475 17.31 6.63 0.85
CA GLY A 475 16.81 7.15 -0.42
C GLY A 475 15.37 6.76 -0.79
N LEU A 476 14.73 5.78 -0.15
CA LEU A 476 13.32 5.37 -0.44
C LEU A 476 12.32 5.65 0.71
N GLY A 477 12.73 6.49 1.66
CA GLY A 477 12.02 6.77 2.89
C GLY A 477 10.68 7.49 2.75
N ILE A 478 10.24 8.10 3.85
CA ILE A 478 9.07 8.99 3.88
C ILE A 478 9.50 10.41 4.21
N ALA A 479 8.72 11.39 3.74
CA ALA A 479 8.82 12.75 4.26
C ALA A 479 8.23 12.80 5.69
N LEU A 480 8.83 13.63 6.54
CA LEU A 480 8.43 13.83 7.93
C LEU A 480 7.82 15.21 8.12
N ALA A 481 6.69 15.23 8.82
CA ALA A 481 6.09 16.46 9.34
C ALA A 481 6.43 16.70 10.81
N ARG A 482 6.35 17.95 11.29
CA ARG A 482 6.29 18.23 12.75
C ARG A 482 4.85 18.31 13.24
N SER A 483 3.97 18.87 12.41
CA SER A 483 2.55 19.11 12.69
C SER A 483 1.62 18.19 11.88
N PRO A 484 0.44 17.79 12.40
CA PRO A 484 -0.48 16.92 11.66
C PRO A 484 -1.17 17.63 10.49
N TYR A 485 -0.99 18.95 10.36
CA TYR A 485 -1.54 19.80 9.30
C TYR A 485 -0.56 19.98 8.11
N GLU A 486 0.65 19.45 8.19
CA GLU A 486 1.62 19.50 7.09
C GLU A 486 1.35 18.38 6.07
N THR A 487 1.64 18.61 4.79
CA THR A 487 1.38 17.62 3.71
C THR A 487 2.17 16.33 3.88
N ALA A 488 3.36 16.39 4.50
CA ALA A 488 4.18 15.22 4.83
C ALA A 488 3.60 14.33 5.95
N SER A 489 2.55 14.78 6.65
CA SER A 489 2.10 14.14 7.90
C SER A 489 1.39 12.79 7.70
N VAL A 490 0.80 12.52 6.54
CA VAL A 490 0.00 11.31 6.31
C VAL A 490 0.84 10.04 6.49
N ASN A 491 1.92 9.88 5.72
CA ASN A 491 2.78 8.69 5.83
C ASN A 491 3.52 8.67 7.17
N HIS A 492 3.83 9.84 7.75
CA HIS A 492 4.42 9.94 9.07
C HIS A 492 3.50 9.36 10.16
N ALA A 493 2.23 9.79 10.19
CA ALA A 493 1.23 9.27 11.11
C ALA A 493 0.98 7.78 10.87
N ARG A 494 0.90 7.33 9.61
CA ARG A 494 0.74 5.90 9.28
C ARG A 494 1.87 5.05 9.83
N ALA A 495 3.13 5.47 9.71
CA ALA A 495 4.27 4.73 10.25
C ALA A 495 4.11 4.50 11.76
N LEU A 496 3.82 5.56 12.52
CA LEU A 496 3.65 5.49 13.98
C LEU A 496 2.43 4.66 14.38
N VAL A 497 1.27 4.88 13.76
CA VAL A 497 0.02 4.16 14.06
C VAL A 497 0.12 2.68 13.68
N TYR A 498 0.73 2.34 12.54
CA TYR A 498 0.86 0.96 12.10
C TYR A 498 1.78 0.17 13.03
N ARG A 499 2.88 0.76 13.50
CA ARG A 499 3.75 0.14 14.50
C ARG A 499 3.04 -0.04 15.83
N ALA A 500 2.33 0.98 16.32
CA ALA A 500 1.59 0.89 17.58
C ALA A 500 0.51 -0.20 17.54
N THR A 501 -0.28 -0.26 16.45
CA THR A 501 -1.33 -1.28 16.28
C THR A 501 -0.76 -2.67 16.04
N HIS A 502 0.39 -2.80 15.37
CA HIS A 502 1.11 -4.07 15.24
C HIS A 502 1.63 -4.56 16.59
N ALA A 503 2.36 -3.72 17.32
CA ALA A 503 2.87 -4.06 18.65
C ALA A 503 1.75 -4.45 19.63
N ALA A 504 0.56 -3.84 19.49
CA ALA A 504 -0.60 -4.17 20.30
C ALA A 504 -1.20 -5.55 20.01
N ARG A 505 -1.11 -6.05 18.76
CA ARG A 505 -1.69 -7.35 18.35
C ARG A 505 -0.69 -8.51 18.32
N THR A 506 0.61 -8.24 18.30
CA THR A 506 1.63 -9.29 18.33
C THR A 506 2.16 -9.48 19.75
N PRO A 507 2.15 -10.70 20.30
CA PRO A 507 2.79 -10.98 21.59
C PRO A 507 4.26 -10.59 21.52
N ARG A 508 4.75 -9.83 22.50
CA ARG A 508 6.19 -9.63 22.65
C ARG A 508 6.80 -10.98 23.01
N PRO A 509 7.91 -11.42 22.37
CA PRO A 509 8.65 -12.57 22.85
C PRO A 509 8.94 -12.38 24.33
N ALA A 510 8.69 -13.41 25.14
CA ALA A 510 9.09 -13.38 26.54
C ALA A 510 10.57 -13.00 26.60
N ALA A 511 10.92 -12.03 27.44
CA ALA A 511 12.33 -11.74 27.68
C ALA A 511 13.02 -13.07 28.05
N PRO A 512 14.20 -13.37 27.48
CA PRO A 512 14.93 -14.56 27.90
C PRO A 512 15.06 -14.49 29.42
N ALA A 513 14.71 -15.59 30.10
CA ALA A 513 14.87 -15.70 31.53
C ALA A 513 16.31 -15.25 31.87
N PRO A 514 16.50 -14.39 32.88
CA PRO A 514 17.84 -13.95 33.25
C PRO A 514 18.71 -15.20 33.41
N ALA A 515 19.85 -15.21 32.73
CA ALA A 515 20.79 -16.32 32.83
C ALA A 515 21.01 -16.62 34.32
N PRO A 516 20.95 -17.89 34.75
CA PRO A 516 21.19 -18.23 36.14
C PRO A 516 22.54 -17.64 36.53
N VAL A 517 22.52 -16.77 37.55
CA VAL A 517 23.73 -16.14 38.07
C VAL A 517 24.65 -17.27 38.53
N PRO A 518 25.87 -17.42 37.96
CA PRO A 518 26.80 -18.43 38.42
C PRO A 518 27.12 -18.14 39.90
N GLY A 519 26.70 -19.04 40.79
CA GLY A 519 26.97 -18.94 42.22
C GLY A 519 25.76 -18.88 43.16
N SER A 520 24.53 -18.78 42.66
CA SER A 520 23.34 -18.92 43.53
C SER A 520 22.96 -20.39 43.69
N ALA A 521 23.71 -21.12 44.50
CA ALA A 521 23.26 -22.41 45.01
C ALA A 521 22.01 -22.19 45.87
N ALA A 522 20.88 -22.80 45.47
CA ALA A 522 19.71 -22.87 46.33
C ALA A 522 20.08 -23.60 47.63
N PRO A 523 19.65 -23.12 48.81
CA PRO A 523 19.88 -23.83 50.05
C PRO A 523 19.18 -25.18 49.98
N THR A 524 19.95 -26.25 50.16
CA THR A 524 19.46 -27.62 50.33
C THR A 524 18.40 -27.63 51.44
N PRO A 525 17.25 -28.31 51.27
CA PRO A 525 16.23 -28.39 52.32
C PRO A 525 16.83 -29.08 53.55
N GLY A 526 17.11 -28.30 54.58
CA GLY A 526 17.63 -28.78 55.85
C GLY A 526 16.56 -29.58 56.58
N THR A 527 16.91 -30.82 56.88
CA THR A 527 16.23 -31.74 57.80
C THR A 527 15.82 -31.02 59.09
N LEU A 528 14.51 -30.96 59.36
CA LEU A 528 13.97 -30.52 60.64
C LEU A 528 14.35 -31.53 61.74
N PRO A 529 14.97 -31.12 62.86
CA PRO A 529 15.06 -31.95 64.05
C PRO A 529 13.73 -31.92 64.83
N PRO A 530 13.40 -32.98 65.59
CA PRO A 530 12.14 -33.08 66.33
C PRO A 530 12.11 -32.17 67.58
N PRO A 531 10.91 -31.89 68.11
CA PRO A 531 10.68 -30.82 69.07
C PRO A 531 10.96 -31.25 70.51
N GLY A 532 11.50 -30.34 71.32
CA GLY A 532 11.48 -30.52 72.76
C GLY A 532 12.35 -29.57 73.57
N ALA A 533 11.70 -28.91 74.53
CA ALA A 533 12.23 -28.26 75.72
C ALA A 533 12.73 -26.81 75.62
N ALA A 534 11.90 -25.96 76.20
CA ALA A 534 12.13 -24.59 76.62
C ALA A 534 13.29 -24.43 77.63
N LEU A 535 13.90 -23.25 77.65
CA LEU A 535 13.86 -22.27 78.76
C LEU A 535 15.09 -21.35 78.78
N SER A 536 14.81 -20.11 79.21
CA SER A 536 15.67 -19.18 79.97
C SER A 536 16.77 -18.35 79.28
N THR A 537 16.43 -17.06 79.13
CA THR A 537 17.13 -15.87 79.68
C THR A 537 18.66 -15.87 79.76
N CYS A 538 19.30 -14.97 79.01
CA CYS A 538 19.75 -13.63 79.46
C CYS A 538 20.04 -12.75 78.24
#